data_AF-A0A9P8ZIQ0-F1
#
_entry.id   AF-A0A9P8ZIQ0-F1
#
_cell.length_a   1.000
_cell.length_b   1.000
_cell.length_c   1.000
_cell.angle_alpha   90.00
_cell.angle_beta   90.00
_cell.angle_gamma   90.00
#
_symmetry.space_group_name_H-M   'P 1'
#
loop_
_entity.id
_entity.type
_entity.pdbx_description
1 polymer ?
#
loop_
_entity_poly.entity_id
_entity_poly.type
_entity_poly.pdbx_seq_one_letter_code
_entity_poly.pdbx_strand_id
1 'polypeptide(L)'
;RCKAQIADEEQKRKAKPGRKARILDDGLPHLLTGDEFVARVVAAVRAEEEKREQLERRTAASDRWKAACAEWDVISAPIKARNDAKQATYNAAKIAYAEEREAATRECRKRQMKEPRRGPMEKIPNRPKLKDFIDAEDDAAEDFSPNLESLESDLSENGESDERIIKNGKRNVLF
;
A
#
# COMPACT_ATOMS: atom_id res chain seq x y z
N ARG A 1 30.35 4.49 -50.88
CA ARG A 1 29.43 3.56 -50.18
C ARG A 1 29.02 4.04 -48.77
N CYS A 2 29.12 5.35 -48.46
CA CYS A 2 28.95 5.85 -47.07
C CYS A 2 27.70 6.73 -46.86
N LYS A 3 26.91 7.03 -47.91
CA LYS A 3 25.70 7.88 -47.77
C LYS A 3 24.50 7.13 -47.16
N ALA A 4 24.39 5.83 -47.40
CA ALA A 4 23.28 5.02 -46.88
C ALA A 4 23.36 4.79 -45.36
N GLN A 5 24.58 4.62 -44.82
CA GLN A 5 24.78 4.42 -43.38
C GLN A 5 24.43 5.66 -42.55
N ILE A 6 24.70 6.86 -43.09
CA ILE A 6 24.36 8.13 -42.42
C ILE A 6 22.84 8.32 -42.36
N ALA A 7 22.13 8.01 -43.45
CA ALA A 7 20.67 8.12 -43.50
C ALA A 7 19.96 7.15 -42.53
N ASP A 8 20.49 5.93 -42.37
CA ASP A 8 19.95 4.93 -41.44
C ASP A 8 20.19 5.31 -39.97
N GLU A 9 21.28 5.99 -39.65
CA GLU A 9 21.56 6.48 -38.29
C GLU A 9 20.66 7.66 -37.91
N GLU A 10 20.39 8.59 -38.83
CA GLU A 10 19.46 9.69 -38.61
C GLU A 10 18.03 9.19 -38.33
N GLN A 11 17.56 8.18 -39.06
CA GLN A 11 16.23 7.61 -38.83
C GLN A 11 16.13 6.90 -37.47
N LYS A 12 17.19 6.22 -37.04
CA LYS A 12 17.24 5.54 -35.72
C LYS A 12 17.28 6.50 -34.54
N ARG A 13 17.85 7.70 -34.69
CA ARG A 13 17.84 8.75 -33.66
C ARG A 13 16.46 9.39 -33.50
N LYS A 14 15.72 9.58 -34.59
CA LYS A 14 14.36 10.17 -34.57
C LYS A 14 13.29 9.23 -34.00
N ALA A 15 13.54 7.91 -34.00
CA ALA A 15 12.56 6.88 -33.65
C ALA A 15 12.57 6.41 -32.18
N LYS A 16 13.39 6.99 -31.29
CA LYS A 16 13.44 6.57 -29.87
C LYS A 16 12.64 7.54 -28.97
N PRO A 17 11.38 7.23 -28.62
CA PRO A 17 10.67 7.96 -27.59
C PRO A 17 11.34 7.65 -26.24
N GLY A 18 11.78 8.67 -25.50
CA GLY A 18 12.30 8.51 -24.15
C GLY A 18 13.70 9.06 -23.88
N ARG A 19 14.42 9.56 -24.88
CA ARG A 19 15.62 10.37 -24.59
C ARG A 19 15.13 11.73 -24.09
N LYS A 20 15.09 11.89 -22.75
CA LYS A 20 15.01 13.19 -22.06
C LYS A 20 15.79 14.19 -22.91
N ALA A 21 15.14 15.28 -23.31
CA ALA A 21 15.65 16.32 -24.21
C ALA A 21 16.89 17.04 -23.63
N ARG A 22 17.97 16.30 -23.36
CA ARG A 22 19.28 16.83 -23.03
C ARG A 22 19.88 17.32 -24.34
N ILE A 23 20.19 18.62 -24.37
CA ILE A 23 20.81 19.37 -25.46
C ILE A 23 22.27 18.94 -25.62
N LEU A 24 22.52 17.63 -25.73
CA LEU A 24 23.87 17.09 -25.81
C LEU A 24 23.85 15.94 -26.81
N ASP A 25 23.70 16.27 -28.09
CA ASP A 25 24.02 15.31 -29.15
C ASP A 25 25.52 15.30 -29.45
N ASP A 26 26.25 16.40 -29.15
CA ASP A 26 27.71 16.51 -29.32
C ASP A 26 28.49 17.10 -28.11
N GLY A 27 27.82 17.46 -27.02
CA GLY A 27 28.47 18.11 -25.86
C GLY A 27 28.76 19.61 -26.04
N LEU A 28 28.54 20.17 -27.24
CA LEU A 28 28.60 21.61 -27.51
C LEU A 28 27.21 22.24 -27.36
N PRO A 29 27.08 23.41 -26.70
CA PRO A 29 25.84 24.16 -26.69
C PRO A 29 25.54 24.70 -28.10
N HIS A 30 24.52 24.14 -28.74
CA HIS A 30 23.98 24.70 -29.98
C HIS A 30 23.14 25.94 -29.65
N LEU A 31 23.43 27.06 -30.33
CA LEU A 31 22.53 28.19 -30.38
C LEU A 31 21.26 27.76 -31.11
N LEU A 32 20.17 27.61 -30.37
CA LEU A 32 18.84 27.43 -30.96
C LEU A 32 18.52 28.66 -31.78
N THR A 33 18.12 28.46 -33.04
CA THR A 33 17.54 29.54 -33.85
C THR A 33 16.21 29.99 -33.20
N GLY A 34 15.80 31.25 -33.41
CA GLY A 34 14.65 31.84 -32.72
C GLY A 34 13.38 30.96 -32.76
N ASP A 35 13.12 30.32 -33.90
CA ASP A 35 11.94 29.47 -34.10
C ASP A 35 12.03 28.13 -33.33
N GLU A 36 13.21 27.51 -33.30
CA GLU A 36 13.43 26.26 -32.55
C GLU A 36 13.36 26.49 -31.03
N PHE A 37 13.86 27.63 -30.57
CA PHE A 37 13.74 28.04 -29.18
C PHE A 37 12.26 28.22 -28.79
N VAL A 38 11.50 28.97 -29.59
CA VAL A 38 10.06 29.20 -29.34
C VAL A 38 9.30 27.88 -29.32
N ALA A 39 9.53 26.98 -30.29
CA ALA A 39 8.88 25.68 -30.33
C ALA A 39 9.14 24.83 -29.07
N ARG A 40 10.39 24.84 -28.57
CA ARG A 40 10.75 24.11 -27.35
C ARG A 40 10.17 24.73 -26.08
N VAL A 41 10.14 26.05 -25.98
CA VAL A 41 9.51 26.73 -24.84
C VAL A 41 8.01 26.44 -24.80
N VAL A 42 7.32 26.52 -25.94
CA VAL A 42 5.89 26.18 -26.04
C VAL A 42 5.64 24.71 -25.67
N ALA A 43 6.48 23.79 -26.15
CA ALA A 43 6.36 22.38 -25.78
C ALA A 43 6.62 22.12 -24.29
N ALA A 44 7.58 22.83 -23.69
CA ALA A 44 7.87 22.72 -22.25
C ALA A 44 6.71 23.25 -21.40
N VAL A 45 6.16 24.41 -21.75
CA VAL A 45 5.00 24.99 -21.04
C VAL A 45 3.79 24.05 -21.12
N ARG A 46 3.47 23.52 -22.31
CA ARG A 46 2.38 22.54 -22.46
C ARG A 46 2.63 21.28 -21.62
N ALA A 47 3.85 20.76 -21.61
CA ALA A 47 4.18 19.59 -20.82
C ALA A 47 4.11 19.85 -19.31
N GLU A 48 4.36 21.08 -18.84
CA GLU A 48 4.15 21.46 -17.44
C GLU A 48 2.66 21.59 -17.10
N GLU A 49 1.86 22.18 -17.99
CA GLU A 49 0.40 22.25 -17.86
C GLU A 49 -0.23 20.85 -17.79
N GLU A 50 0.12 19.96 -18.72
CA GLU A 50 -0.36 18.57 -18.73
C GLU A 50 0.02 17.81 -17.44
N LYS A 51 1.25 17.98 -16.95
CA LYS A 51 1.67 17.37 -15.67
C LYS A 51 0.86 17.90 -14.49
N ARG A 52 0.58 19.20 -14.47
CA ARG A 52 -0.21 19.81 -13.40
C ARG A 52 -1.63 19.26 -13.41
N GLU A 53 -2.26 19.17 -14.57
CA GLU A 53 -3.59 18.57 -14.71
C GLU A 53 -3.62 17.10 -14.27
N GLN A 54 -2.62 16.31 -14.65
CA GLN A 54 -2.50 14.92 -14.22
C GLN A 54 -2.35 14.79 -12.70
N LEU A 55 -1.55 15.67 -12.08
CA LEU A 55 -1.41 15.71 -10.62
C LEU A 55 -2.73 16.05 -9.95
N GLU A 56 -3.45 17.07 -10.44
CA GLU A 56 -4.75 17.48 -9.92
C GLU A 56 -5.81 16.37 -10.04
N ARG A 57 -5.81 15.61 -11.15
CA ARG A 57 -6.67 14.42 -11.31
C ARG A 57 -6.33 13.31 -10.32
N ARG A 58 -5.03 13.03 -10.14
CA ARG A 58 -4.54 12.00 -9.20
C ARG A 58 -4.84 12.36 -7.75
N THR A 59 -4.68 13.63 -7.34
CA THR A 59 -5.03 14.06 -5.99
C THR A 59 -6.53 13.94 -5.75
N ALA A 60 -7.36 14.39 -6.69
CA ALA A 60 -8.80 14.25 -6.60
C ALA A 60 -9.25 12.77 -6.50
N ALA A 61 -8.65 11.88 -7.29
CA ALA A 61 -8.90 10.43 -7.21
C ALA A 61 -8.51 9.85 -5.84
N SER A 62 -7.34 10.25 -5.32
CA SER A 62 -6.85 9.86 -3.99
C SER A 62 -7.81 10.31 -2.88
N ASP A 63 -8.31 11.53 -2.95
CA ASP A 63 -9.23 12.08 -1.95
C ASP A 63 -10.58 11.35 -1.96
N ARG A 64 -11.12 11.05 -3.15
CA ARG A 64 -12.33 10.22 -3.29
C ARG A 64 -12.12 8.81 -2.73
N TRP A 65 -10.97 8.20 -3.02
CA TRP A 65 -10.64 6.87 -2.48
C TRP A 65 -10.52 6.87 -0.95
N LYS A 66 -9.90 7.90 -0.37
CA LYS A 66 -9.82 8.09 1.09
C LYS A 66 -11.21 8.23 1.72
N ALA A 67 -12.07 9.04 1.12
CA ALA A 67 -13.45 9.19 1.57
C ALA A 67 -14.21 7.86 1.53
N ALA A 68 -14.12 7.11 0.43
CA ALA A 68 -14.74 5.80 0.30
C ALA A 68 -14.17 4.76 1.30
N CYS A 69 -12.86 4.82 1.61
CA CYS A 69 -12.27 3.99 2.66
C CYS A 69 -12.82 4.33 4.04
N ALA A 70 -12.98 5.61 4.37
CA ALA A 70 -13.55 6.02 5.64
C ALA A 70 -14.98 5.53 5.82
N GLU A 71 -15.82 5.64 4.78
CA GLU A 71 -17.18 5.08 4.79
C GLU A 71 -17.17 3.55 4.97
N TRP A 72 -16.27 2.86 4.27
CA TRP A 72 -16.10 1.41 4.40
C TRP A 72 -15.67 1.01 5.82
N ASP A 73 -14.79 1.78 6.47
CA ASP A 73 -14.36 1.52 7.84
C ASP A 73 -15.52 1.65 8.83
N VAL A 74 -16.37 2.68 8.69
CA VAL A 74 -17.57 2.87 9.52
C VAL A 74 -18.52 1.67 9.41
N ILE A 75 -18.71 1.14 8.20
CA ILE A 75 -19.60 -0.02 7.96
C ILE A 75 -18.94 -1.33 8.44
N SER A 76 -17.64 -1.49 8.21
CA SER A 76 -16.94 -2.75 8.48
C SER A 76 -16.62 -2.96 9.96
N ALA A 77 -16.38 -1.89 10.73
CA ALA A 77 -16.05 -1.94 12.15
C ALA A 77 -17.06 -2.74 13.00
N PRO A 78 -18.39 -2.48 12.96
CA PRO A 78 -19.34 -3.25 13.74
C PRO A 78 -19.43 -4.72 13.32
N ILE A 79 -19.23 -5.03 12.03
CA ILE A 79 -19.23 -6.41 11.53
C ILE A 79 -18.01 -7.17 12.06
N LYS A 80 -16.83 -6.54 12.02
CA LYS A 80 -15.59 -7.08 12.62
C LYS A 80 -15.79 -7.37 14.10
N ALA A 81 -16.29 -6.40 14.87
CA ALA A 81 -16.54 -6.56 16.30
C ALA A 81 -17.48 -7.74 16.62
N ARG A 82 -18.56 -7.93 15.86
CA ARG A 82 -19.47 -9.09 16.03
C ARG A 82 -18.79 -10.41 15.69
N ASN A 83 -18.00 -10.45 14.61
CA ASN A 83 -17.26 -11.63 14.22
C ASN A 83 -16.18 -11.98 15.26
N ASP A 84 -15.50 -10.99 15.83
CA ASP A 84 -14.52 -11.16 16.90
C ASP A 84 -15.17 -11.69 18.17
N ALA A 85 -16.34 -11.17 18.55
CA ALA A 85 -17.12 -11.71 19.67
C ALA A 85 -17.53 -13.18 19.44
N LYS A 86 -18.01 -13.53 18.23
CA LYS A 86 -18.29 -14.93 17.87
C LYS A 86 -17.01 -15.79 17.94
N GLN A 87 -15.88 -15.28 17.48
CA GLN A 87 -14.60 -15.99 17.54
C GLN A 87 -14.16 -16.21 18.99
N ALA A 88 -14.28 -15.21 19.86
CA ALA A 88 -13.94 -15.30 21.27
C ALA A 88 -14.79 -16.37 21.98
N THR A 89 -16.10 -16.37 21.77
CA THR A 89 -17.01 -17.39 22.35
C THR A 89 -16.66 -18.80 21.89
N TYR A 90 -16.35 -18.98 20.59
CA TYR A 90 -15.92 -20.25 20.04
C TYR A 90 -14.59 -20.72 20.65
N ASN A 91 -13.61 -19.82 20.78
CA ASN A 91 -12.33 -20.14 21.39
C ASN A 91 -12.49 -20.53 22.86
N ALA A 92 -13.32 -19.81 23.63
CA ALA A 92 -13.62 -20.16 25.02
C ALA A 92 -14.27 -21.55 25.13
N ALA A 93 -15.27 -21.85 24.29
CA ALA A 93 -15.90 -23.17 24.24
C ALA A 93 -14.89 -24.27 23.87
N LYS A 94 -13.95 -23.97 22.96
CA LYS A 94 -12.90 -24.91 22.53
C LYS A 94 -11.92 -25.21 23.65
N ILE A 95 -11.56 -24.22 24.46
CA ILE A 95 -10.72 -24.40 25.65
C ILE A 95 -11.44 -25.30 26.64
N ALA A 96 -12.69 -24.99 26.99
CA ALA A 96 -13.48 -25.81 27.93
C ALA A 96 -13.63 -27.26 27.43
N TYR A 97 -13.86 -27.45 26.13
CA TYR A 97 -13.90 -28.79 25.53
C TYR A 97 -12.56 -29.54 25.62
N ALA A 98 -11.43 -28.83 25.45
CA ALA A 98 -10.10 -29.43 25.58
C ALA A 98 -9.84 -29.88 27.03
N GLU A 99 -10.21 -29.05 28.01
CA GLU A 99 -10.10 -29.36 29.44
C GLU A 99 -10.96 -30.58 29.81
N GLU A 100 -12.24 -30.63 29.36
CA GLU A 100 -13.12 -31.78 29.60
C GLU A 100 -12.58 -33.05 28.93
N ARG A 101 -12.03 -32.94 27.72
CA ARG A 101 -11.39 -34.05 27.01
C ARG A 101 -10.19 -34.60 27.79
N GLU A 102 -9.35 -33.72 28.31
CA GLU A 102 -8.21 -34.13 29.12
C GLU A 102 -8.65 -34.79 30.43
N ALA A 103 -9.60 -34.20 31.15
CA ALA A 103 -10.16 -34.78 32.37
C ALA A 103 -10.77 -36.17 32.11
N ALA A 104 -11.57 -36.30 31.05
CA ALA A 104 -12.17 -37.58 30.65
C ALA A 104 -11.12 -38.64 30.33
N THR A 105 -10.00 -38.22 29.71
CA THR A 105 -8.87 -39.12 29.39
C THR A 105 -8.15 -39.57 30.66
N ARG A 106 -7.89 -38.66 31.61
CA ARG A 106 -7.25 -38.97 32.91
C ARG A 106 -8.10 -39.92 33.76
N GLU A 107 -9.41 -39.75 33.71
CA GLU A 107 -10.38 -40.59 34.44
C GLU A 107 -10.80 -41.86 33.65
N CYS A 108 -10.25 -42.08 32.45
CA CYS A 108 -10.61 -43.17 31.55
C CYS A 108 -12.13 -43.28 31.25
N ARG A 109 -12.86 -42.15 31.31
CA ARG A 109 -14.30 -42.09 31.03
C ARG A 109 -14.58 -41.65 29.60
N LYS A 110 -15.78 -41.94 29.11
CA LYS A 110 -16.25 -41.39 27.83
C LYS A 110 -16.52 -39.89 27.97
N ARG A 111 -16.11 -39.13 26.94
CA ARG A 111 -16.44 -37.70 26.82
C ARG A 111 -17.93 -37.51 26.68
N GLN A 112 -18.46 -36.49 27.36
CA GLN A 112 -19.89 -36.20 27.33
C GLN A 112 -20.20 -34.98 26.46
N MET A 113 -19.31 -33.99 26.38
CA MET A 113 -19.54 -32.83 25.52
C MET A 113 -19.16 -33.11 24.06
N LYS A 114 -19.90 -32.47 23.15
CA LYS A 114 -19.58 -32.46 21.72
C LYS A 114 -18.57 -31.35 21.44
N GLU A 115 -17.73 -31.58 20.44
CA GLU A 115 -16.78 -30.57 19.99
C GLU A 115 -17.53 -29.31 19.51
N PRO A 116 -17.18 -28.12 20.02
CA PRO A 116 -17.82 -26.88 19.60
C PRO A 116 -17.58 -26.64 18.11
N ARG A 117 -18.56 -26.02 17.43
CA ARG A 117 -18.45 -25.65 16.02
C ARG A 117 -18.59 -24.15 15.87
N ARG A 118 -17.76 -23.56 15.04
CA ARG A 118 -17.87 -22.15 14.68
C ARG A 118 -18.97 -21.99 13.64
N GLY A 119 -20.03 -21.27 13.98
CA GLY A 119 -21.09 -20.92 13.05
C GLY A 119 -20.59 -20.02 11.90
N PRO A 120 -21.45 -19.72 10.91
CA PRO A 120 -21.09 -18.82 9.81
C PRO A 120 -20.76 -17.41 10.32
N MET A 121 -19.69 -16.84 9.80
CA MET A 121 -19.31 -15.44 10.05
C MET A 121 -20.07 -14.50 9.11
N GLU A 122 -20.29 -13.27 9.58
CA GLU A 122 -20.85 -12.21 8.74
C GLU A 122 -19.82 -11.77 7.71
N LYS A 123 -20.23 -11.64 6.44
CA LYS A 123 -19.34 -11.22 5.36
C LYS A 123 -19.11 -9.71 5.45
N ILE A 124 -17.84 -9.32 5.50
CA ILE A 124 -17.44 -7.91 5.43
C ILE A 124 -17.45 -7.50 3.95
N PRO A 125 -18.03 -6.34 3.58
CA PRO A 125 -17.97 -5.84 2.21
C PRO A 125 -16.52 -5.64 1.76
N ASN A 126 -16.27 -5.72 0.45
CA ASN A 126 -14.93 -5.52 -0.08
C ASN A 126 -14.48 -4.07 0.14
N ARG A 127 -13.20 -3.90 0.51
CA ARG A 127 -12.61 -2.56 0.62
C ARG A 127 -12.45 -1.95 -0.78
N PRO A 128 -12.83 -0.66 -0.97
CA PRO A 128 -12.65 0.03 -2.24
C PRO A 128 -11.16 0.10 -2.62
N LYS A 129 -10.84 -0.07 -3.91
CA LYS A 129 -9.46 -0.02 -4.42
C LYS A 129 -9.23 1.31 -5.13
N LEU A 130 -8.01 1.84 -5.04
CA LEU A 130 -7.66 3.11 -5.68
C LEU A 130 -7.88 3.09 -7.20
N LYS A 131 -7.66 1.94 -7.84
CA LYS A 131 -7.89 1.73 -9.28
C LYS A 131 -9.33 1.98 -9.71
N ASP A 132 -10.29 1.87 -8.79
CA ASP A 132 -11.70 2.13 -9.08
C ASP A 132 -11.99 3.65 -9.19
N PHE A 133 -11.02 4.52 -8.85
CA PHE A 133 -11.14 5.98 -8.83
C PHE A 133 -10.21 6.69 -9.81
N ILE A 134 -9.33 5.95 -10.52
CA ILE A 134 -8.42 6.47 -11.53
C ILE A 134 -8.97 6.07 -12.90
N ASP A 135 -9.09 7.03 -13.81
CA ASP A 135 -9.52 6.76 -15.18
C ASP A 135 -8.40 6.00 -15.94
N ALA A 136 -8.79 5.07 -16.82
CA ALA A 136 -7.87 4.16 -17.50
C ALA A 136 -6.78 4.87 -18.36
N GLU A 137 -6.98 6.15 -18.69
CA GLU A 137 -6.02 6.96 -19.44
C GLU A 137 -4.87 7.50 -18.55
N ASP A 138 -5.08 7.62 -17.23
CA ASP A 138 -4.09 8.17 -16.28
C ASP A 138 -3.12 7.09 -15.72
N ASP A 139 -3.43 5.81 -15.96
CA ASP A 139 -2.65 4.63 -15.52
C ASP A 139 -1.46 4.32 -16.48
N ALA A 140 -1.39 5.01 -17.63
CA ALA A 140 -0.31 4.84 -18.62
C ALA A 140 0.92 5.74 -18.39
N ALA A 141 0.85 6.67 -17.43
CA ALA A 141 1.98 7.53 -17.08
C ALA A 141 2.85 6.84 -16.00
N GLU A 142 3.84 6.09 -16.51
CA GLU A 142 4.85 5.34 -15.76
C GLU A 142 5.49 6.07 -14.57
N ASP A 143 5.55 5.34 -13.45
CA ASP A 143 6.68 5.26 -12.51
C ASP A 143 7.33 6.57 -12.01
N PHE A 144 6.50 7.54 -11.62
CA PHE A 144 6.89 8.44 -10.53
C PHE A 144 6.30 7.91 -9.23
N SER A 145 6.99 6.95 -8.62
CA SER A 145 6.84 6.67 -7.19
C SER A 145 7.33 7.92 -6.46
N PRO A 146 6.43 8.80 -5.95
CA PRO A 146 6.89 9.83 -5.04
C PRO A 146 7.28 9.05 -3.79
N ASN A 147 8.58 9.07 -3.46
CA ASN A 147 9.08 8.50 -2.22
C ASN A 147 8.33 9.15 -1.05
N LEU A 148 7.24 8.53 -0.61
CA LEU A 148 6.39 8.93 0.51
C LEU A 148 7.00 8.40 1.82
N GLU A 149 8.32 8.43 1.94
CA GLU A 149 9.08 8.18 3.16
C GLU A 149 9.77 9.48 3.58
N SER A 150 9.02 10.51 3.97
CA SER A 150 9.64 11.67 4.64
C SER A 150 8.70 12.65 5.34
N LEU A 151 7.50 12.26 5.80
CA LEU A 151 6.69 13.22 6.57
C LEU A 151 5.70 12.61 7.58
N GLU A 152 6.10 11.54 8.29
CA GLU A 152 5.46 11.16 9.56
C GLU A 152 6.55 10.89 10.61
N SER A 153 7.28 11.94 10.97
CA SER A 153 8.05 11.98 12.21
C SER A 153 7.87 13.35 12.87
N ASP A 154 6.69 13.60 13.41
CA ASP A 154 6.59 14.29 14.69
C ASP A 154 5.16 14.24 15.23
N LEU A 155 5.04 14.20 16.56
CA LEU A 155 3.82 14.25 17.37
C LEU A 155 3.18 12.92 17.79
N SER A 156 3.79 12.24 18.77
CA SER A 156 3.09 11.79 19.98
C SER A 156 4.09 11.33 21.04
N GLU A 157 4.85 12.28 21.57
CA GLU A 157 5.52 12.17 22.87
C GLU A 157 4.45 12.34 23.96
N ASN A 158 4.02 11.24 24.56
CA ASN A 158 3.42 11.23 25.89
C ASN A 158 4.09 10.13 26.68
N GLY A 159 5.00 10.55 27.55
CA GLY A 159 5.69 9.69 28.49
C GLY A 159 4.79 9.23 29.64
N GLU A 160 5.48 8.65 30.63
CA GLU A 160 4.97 8.23 31.94
C GLU A 160 4.32 6.83 31.94
N SER A 161 4.78 5.82 32.67
CA SER A 161 5.75 5.80 33.77
C SER A 161 6.27 4.38 34.01
N ASP A 162 7.48 4.38 34.56
CA ASP A 162 8.35 3.29 34.95
C ASP A 162 7.91 2.74 36.31
N GLU A 163 7.57 1.44 36.42
CA GLU A 163 7.67 0.71 37.70
C GLU A 163 8.15 -0.72 37.48
N ARG A 164 9.46 -0.91 37.69
CA ARG A 164 10.10 -2.20 37.94
C ARG A 164 9.78 -2.65 39.37
N ILE A 165 9.11 -3.78 39.53
CA ILE A 165 9.04 -4.49 40.82
C ILE A 165 9.54 -5.94 40.71
N ILE A 166 10.81 -6.09 41.09
CA ILE A 166 11.40 -7.09 41.99
C ILE A 166 11.27 -8.61 41.67
N LYS A 167 12.43 -9.13 41.25
CA LYS A 167 13.04 -10.45 41.54
C LYS A 167 12.38 -11.24 42.69
N ASN A 168 12.04 -12.51 42.43
CA ASN A 168 12.24 -13.55 43.43
C ASN A 168 12.80 -14.82 42.76
N GLY A 169 14.08 -15.03 42.99
CA GLY A 169 14.71 -16.32 42.79
C GLY A 169 14.35 -17.27 43.93
N LYS A 170 14.32 -18.56 43.62
CA LYS A 170 14.85 -19.60 44.51
C LYS A 170 15.26 -20.81 43.67
N ARG A 171 16.59 -20.99 43.62
CA ARG A 171 17.28 -22.25 43.33
C ARG A 171 16.93 -23.28 44.41
N ASN A 172 17.15 -24.56 44.10
CA ASN A 172 17.51 -25.72 44.95
C ASN A 172 16.61 -26.94 44.69
N VAL A 173 17.07 -28.20 44.57
CA VAL A 173 18.40 -28.84 44.65
C VAL A 173 18.35 -30.09 43.76
N LEU A 174 19.51 -30.51 43.26
CA LEU A 174 19.81 -31.90 42.87
C LEU A 174 19.34 -32.92 43.94
N PHE A 175 18.87 -34.08 43.48
CA PHE A 175 19.24 -35.40 44.01
C PHE A 175 19.07 -36.43 42.89
#